data_AF-A0A533ZVW4-F1
#
_entry.id   AF-A0A533ZVW4-F1
#
_cell.length_a   1.000
_cell.length_b   1.000
_cell.length_c   1.000
_cell.angle_alpha   90.00
_cell.angle_beta   90.00
_cell.angle_gamma   90.00
#
_symmetry.space_group_name_H-M   'P 1'
#
loop_
_entity.id
_entity.type
_entity.pdbx_description
1 polymer ?
#
loop_
_entity_poly.entity_id
_entity_poly.type
_entity_poly.pdbx_seq_one_letter_code
_entity_poly.pdbx_strand_id
1 'polypeptide(L)'
;MAGLVGGGGGLRGHGELPLNADINVTSLVDVAFVLLIIFMITAPIMQGGVDVRLPRAEAKPLEPKSGLVVTLDREGHIFIDQAPLSYQDFRATFPAFVRTKRPTGVYL
;
A
#
# COMPACT_ATOMS: atom_id res chain seq x y z
N MET A 1 25.86 -38.47 -101.39
CA MET A 1 24.48 -38.97 -101.51
C MET A 1 23.83 -38.93 -100.14
N ALA A 2 22.58 -38.46 -100.09
CA ALA A 2 21.50 -38.67 -99.10
C ALA A 2 21.89 -39.02 -97.64
N GLY A 3 21.37 -38.37 -96.60
CA GLY A 3 20.12 -37.63 -96.48
C GLY A 3 19.53 -37.87 -95.09
N LEU A 4 18.54 -37.04 -94.75
CA LEU A 4 17.56 -37.15 -93.66
C LEU A 4 18.09 -36.86 -92.24
N VAL A 5 17.72 -35.75 -91.58
CA VAL A 5 16.38 -35.32 -91.10
C VAL A 5 15.80 -36.25 -90.03
N GLY A 6 15.48 -35.65 -88.88
CA GLY A 6 14.66 -36.20 -87.81
C GLY A 6 15.45 -36.15 -86.50
N GLY A 7 15.07 -35.41 -85.47
CA GLY A 7 13.80 -34.80 -85.16
C GLY A 7 13.72 -34.76 -83.63
N GLY A 8 13.25 -33.62 -83.12
CA GLY A 8 12.66 -33.36 -81.80
C GLY A 8 12.89 -34.32 -80.64
N GLY A 9 13.25 -33.74 -79.50
CA GLY A 9 12.96 -34.36 -78.20
C GLY A 9 13.70 -33.69 -77.07
N GLY A 10 13.21 -32.54 -76.60
CA GLY A 10 13.58 -32.07 -75.28
C GLY A 10 13.07 -33.05 -74.21
N LEU A 11 13.61 -32.96 -73.00
CA LEU A 11 12.85 -32.75 -71.76
C LEU A 11 13.79 -32.93 -70.55
N ARG A 12 13.92 -31.82 -69.81
CA ARG A 12 13.90 -31.75 -68.34
C ARG A 12 14.95 -32.59 -67.61
N GLY A 13 16.10 -31.97 -67.36
CA GLY A 13 16.86 -32.25 -66.15
C GLY A 13 16.07 -31.77 -64.93
N HIS A 14 15.25 -32.66 -64.36
CA HIS A 14 14.68 -32.47 -63.03
C HIS A 14 15.70 -33.00 -62.03
N GLY A 15 16.61 -32.13 -61.60
CA GLY A 15 17.43 -32.40 -60.42
C GLY A 15 16.53 -32.37 -59.20
N GLU A 16 16.03 -33.52 -58.79
CA GLU A 16 15.45 -33.71 -57.46
C GLU A 16 16.59 -33.55 -56.44
N LEU A 17 16.74 -32.34 -55.93
CA LEU A 17 17.52 -32.11 -54.72
C LEU A 17 16.74 -32.76 -53.56
N PRO A 18 17.37 -33.65 -52.76
CA PRO A 18 16.70 -34.20 -51.59
C PRO A 18 16.38 -33.06 -50.62
N LEU A 19 15.09 -32.79 -50.41
CA LEU A 19 14.58 -31.88 -49.39
C LEU A 19 14.69 -32.56 -48.02
N ASN A 20 15.91 -32.63 -47.48
CA ASN A 20 16.14 -33.06 -46.10
C ASN A 20 15.89 -31.86 -45.19
N ALA A 21 14.65 -31.74 -44.69
CA ALA A 21 14.28 -30.75 -43.68
C ALA A 21 14.36 -31.38 -42.28
N ASP A 22 15.56 -31.76 -41.85
CA ASP A 22 15.78 -32.21 -40.48
C ASP A 22 15.70 -31.00 -39.54
N ILE A 23 14.80 -31.05 -38.56
CA ILE A 23 14.69 -30.02 -37.53
C ILE A 23 15.88 -30.16 -36.59
N ASN A 24 16.64 -29.08 -36.39
CA ASN A 24 17.74 -29.06 -35.43
C ASN A 24 17.21 -28.99 -33.99
N VAL A 25 17.01 -30.17 -33.38
CA VAL A 25 16.50 -30.32 -32.01
C VAL A 25 17.42 -29.62 -31.00
N THR A 26 18.73 -29.58 -31.21
CA THR A 26 19.69 -28.95 -30.30
C THR A 26 19.42 -27.45 -30.14
N SER A 27 19.17 -26.75 -31.25
CA SER A 27 18.83 -25.32 -31.22
C SER A 27 17.44 -25.06 -30.63
N LEU A 28 16.49 -25.99 -30.80
CA LEU A 28 15.15 -25.87 -30.23
C LEU A 28 15.16 -26.05 -28.70
N VAL A 29 15.93 -27.02 -28.22
CA VAL A 29 16.09 -27.28 -26.79
C VAL A 29 16.76 -26.09 -26.10
N ASP A 30 17.79 -25.49 -26.70
CA ASP A 30 18.46 -24.30 -26.16
C ASP A 30 17.47 -23.13 -25.93
N VAL A 31 16.61 -22.83 -26.93
CA VAL A 31 15.56 -21.80 -26.79
C VAL A 31 14.56 -22.14 -25.69
N ALA A 32 14.13 -23.41 -25.58
CA ALA A 32 13.23 -23.84 -24.53
C ALA A 32 13.85 -23.69 -23.12
N PHE A 33 15.14 -24.01 -22.97
CA PHE A 33 15.86 -23.86 -21.70
C PHE A 33 16.04 -22.39 -21.32
N VAL A 34 16.32 -21.49 -22.28
CA VAL A 34 16.37 -20.05 -22.02
C VAL A 34 15.04 -19.54 -21.49
N LEU A 35 13.91 -19.96 -22.06
CA LEU A 35 12.58 -19.59 -21.56
C LEU A 35 12.33 -20.10 -20.13
N LEU A 36 12.74 -21.32 -19.82
CA LEU A 36 12.64 -21.87 -18.46
C LEU A 36 13.46 -21.07 -17.44
N ILE A 37 14.68 -20.67 -17.80
CA ILE A 37 15.55 -19.84 -16.95
C ILE A 37 14.90 -18.47 -16.68
N ILE A 38 14.32 -17.83 -17.72
CA ILE A 38 13.61 -16.56 -17.57
C ILE A 38 12.43 -16.69 -16.60
N PHE A 39 11.63 -17.74 -16.72
CA PHE A 39 10.52 -17.98 -15.79
C PHE A 39 10.98 -18.27 -14.36
N MET A 40 12.06 -19.04 -14.20
CA MET A 40 12.63 -19.33 -12.87
C MET A 40 13.16 -18.06 -12.17
N ILE A 41 13.78 -17.14 -12.91
CA ILE A 41 14.37 -15.92 -12.35
C ILE A 41 13.32 -14.85 -12.05
N THR A 42 12.25 -14.77 -12.84
CA THR A 42 11.21 -13.74 -12.67
C THR A 42 10.29 -13.99 -11.47
N ALA A 43 10.05 -15.25 -11.10
CA ALA A 43 9.23 -15.62 -9.94
C ALA A 43 9.71 -15.04 -8.58
N PRO A 44 10.99 -15.17 -8.16
CA PRO A 44 11.44 -14.63 -6.87
C PRO A 44 11.43 -13.10 -6.78
N ILE A 45 11.43 -12.39 -7.92
CA ILE A 45 11.42 -10.92 -7.96
C ILE A 45 10.07 -10.36 -7.47
N MET A 46 9.00 -11.16 -7.46
CA MET A 46 7.67 -10.75 -6.99
C MET A 46 7.51 -10.68 -5.46
N GLN A 47 8.54 -11.02 -4.67
CA GLN A 47 8.47 -11.09 -3.20
C GLN A 47 9.13 -9.92 -2.46
N GLY A 48 9.35 -8.79 -3.15
CA GLY A 48 9.85 -7.56 -2.54
C GLY A 48 8.77 -6.77 -1.79
N GLY A 49 8.24 -7.31 -0.69
CA GLY A 49 7.43 -6.55 0.28
C GLY A 49 8.32 -6.11 1.44
N VAL A 50 8.63 -4.81 1.56
CA VAL A 50 9.28 -4.30 2.76
C VAL A 50 8.34 -4.51 3.95
N ASP A 51 8.81 -5.22 4.97
CA ASP A 51 8.06 -5.42 6.21
C ASP A 51 8.09 -4.10 7.02
N VAL A 52 7.16 -3.21 6.73
CA VAL A 52 7.07 -1.90 7.39
C VAL A 52 6.41 -2.10 8.75
N ARG A 53 7.21 -1.99 9.81
CA ARG A 53 6.68 -1.84 11.17
C ARG A 53 6.12 -0.44 11.31
N LEU A 54 4.80 -0.30 11.13
CA LEU A 54 4.11 0.96 11.44
C LEU A 54 4.26 1.24 12.93
N PRO A 55 4.82 2.40 13.34
CA PRO A 55 4.83 2.79 14.74
C PRO A 55 3.38 3.01 15.18
N ARG A 56 2.98 2.32 16.24
CA ARG A 56 1.71 2.60 16.90
C ARG A 56 1.92 3.85 17.75
N ALA A 57 1.18 4.91 17.45
CA ALA A 57 1.11 6.06 18.33
C ALA A 57 0.40 5.62 19.62
N GLU A 58 1.13 5.55 20.73
CA GLU A 58 0.53 5.47 22.05
C GLU A 58 -0.13 6.82 22.32
N ALA A 59 -1.43 6.91 22.05
CA ALA A 59 -2.21 8.05 22.48
C ALA A 59 -2.17 8.07 24.00
N LYS A 60 -1.38 8.99 24.57
CA LYS A 60 -1.40 9.24 26.00
C LYS A 60 -2.86 9.55 26.37
N PRO A 61 -3.48 8.82 27.30
CA PRO A 61 -4.81 9.16 27.76
C PRO A 61 -4.81 10.63 28.15
N LEU A 62 -5.80 11.38 27.67
CA LEU A 62 -6.04 12.72 28.16
C LEU A 62 -6.27 12.58 29.66
N GLU A 63 -5.28 13.00 30.46
CA GLU A 63 -5.45 13.13 31.90
C GLU A 63 -6.73 13.96 32.11
N PRO A 64 -7.74 13.44 32.85
CA PRO A 64 -8.93 14.21 33.11
C PRO A 64 -8.48 15.52 33.74
N LYS A 65 -8.76 16.64 33.05
CA LYS A 65 -8.41 17.97 33.53
C LYS A 65 -8.97 18.10 34.93
N SER A 66 -8.10 18.05 35.93
CA SER A 66 -8.45 18.21 37.35
C SER A 66 -8.68 19.71 37.66
N GLY A 67 -9.36 20.40 36.75
CA GLY A 67 -9.69 21.81 36.84
C GLY A 67 -11.02 22.02 37.54
N LEU A 68 -11.15 23.19 38.16
CA LEU A 68 -12.45 23.65 38.65
C LEU A 68 -13.19 24.28 37.46
N VAL A 69 -14.39 23.80 37.16
CA VAL A 69 -15.24 24.39 36.10
C VAL A 69 -16.21 25.37 36.74
N VAL A 70 -16.14 26.63 36.34
CA VAL A 70 -17.04 27.70 36.78
C VAL A 70 -17.84 28.16 35.58
N THR A 71 -19.15 27.92 35.57
CA THR A 71 -20.02 28.32 34.46
C THR A 71 -20.92 29.48 34.87
N LEU A 72 -21.16 30.41 33.93
CA LEU A 72 -22.15 31.48 34.06
C LEU A 72 -23.20 31.32 32.96
N ASP A 73 -24.48 31.24 33.32
CA ASP A 73 -25.57 31.22 32.34
C ASP A 73 -25.90 32.63 31.82
N ARG A 74 -26.88 32.72 30.91
CA ARG A 74 -27.28 34.01 30.31
C ARG A 74 -28.04 34.90 31.30
N GLU A 75 -28.61 34.28 32.33
CA GLU A 75 -29.39 34.90 33.39
C GLU A 75 -28.50 35.37 34.56
N GLY A 76 -27.22 35.01 34.55
CA GLY A 76 -26.22 35.41 35.55
C GLY A 76 -26.09 34.45 36.73
N HIS A 77 -26.68 33.26 36.69
CA HIS A 77 -26.47 32.22 37.69
C HIS A 77 -25.10 31.58 37.52
N ILE A 78 -24.44 31.35 38.66
CA ILE A 78 -23.10 30.79 38.73
C ILE A 78 -23.19 29.32 39.10
N PHE A 79 -22.41 28.48 38.42
CA PHE A 79 -22.30 27.06 38.69
C PHE A 79 -20.85 26.67 38.93
N ILE A 80 -20.59 25.83 39.92
CA ILE A 80 -19.29 25.15 40.11
C ILE A 80 -19.53 23.65 39.99
N ASP A 81 -18.82 22.96 39.09
CA ASP A 81 -18.96 21.51 38.89
C ASP A 81 -20.45 21.08 38.75
N GLN A 82 -21.27 21.90 38.08
CA GLN A 82 -22.72 21.75 37.87
C GLN A 82 -23.63 22.08 39.08
N ALA A 83 -23.08 22.43 40.25
CA ALA A 83 -23.87 22.88 41.39
C ALA A 83 -24.16 24.39 41.29
N PRO A 84 -25.44 24.81 41.32
CA PRO A 84 -25.79 26.23 41.34
C PRO A 84 -25.37 26.88 42.66
N LEU A 85 -24.78 28.06 42.58
CA LEU A 85 -24.32 28.85 43.72
C LEU A 85 -24.79 30.30 43.58
N SER A 86 -25.24 30.88 44.70
CA SER A 86 -25.42 32.33 44.75
C SER A 86 -24.05 33.03 44.67
N TYR A 87 -24.05 34.30 44.29
CA TYR A 87 -22.83 35.09 44.25
C TYR A 87 -22.12 35.19 45.62
N GLN A 88 -22.90 35.24 46.70
CA GLN A 88 -22.37 35.30 48.07
C GLN A 88 -21.72 33.96 48.45
N ASP A 89 -22.38 32.85 48.16
CA ASP A 89 -21.87 31.51 48.43
C ASP A 89 -20.63 31.22 47.60
N PHE A 90 -20.62 31.63 46.33
CA PHE A 90 -19.47 31.53 45.44
C PHE A 90 -18.25 32.25 46.03
N ARG A 91 -18.41 33.52 46.47
CA ARG A 91 -17.32 34.29 47.08
C ARG A 91 -16.75 33.63 48.34
N ALA A 92 -17.60 33.00 49.14
CA ALA A 92 -17.19 32.33 50.38
C ALA A 92 -16.52 30.97 50.12
N THR A 93 -17.06 30.17 49.21
CA THR A 93 -16.62 28.78 48.99
C THR A 93 -15.53 28.62 47.94
N PHE A 94 -15.43 29.50 46.94
CA PHE A 94 -14.42 29.41 45.88
C PHE A 94 -12.97 29.36 46.42
N PRO A 95 -12.55 30.22 47.37
CA PRO A 95 -11.21 30.13 47.95
C PRO A 95 -10.95 28.79 48.67
N ALA A 96 -11.97 28.21 49.31
CA ALA A 96 -11.88 26.90 49.95
C ALA A 96 -11.73 25.77 48.92
N PHE A 97 -12.47 25.85 47.81
CA PHE A 97 -12.36 24.89 46.71
C PHE A 97 -10.98 24.92 46.04
N VAL A 98 -10.42 26.11 45.79
CA VAL A 98 -9.09 26.28 45.19
C VAL A 98 -7.99 25.69 46.10
N ARG A 99 -8.09 25.92 47.42
CA ARG A 99 -7.11 25.37 48.37
C ARG A 99 -7.19 23.86 48.53
N THR A 100 -8.40 23.30 48.46
CA THR A 100 -8.64 21.87 48.70
C THR A 100 -8.34 21.03 47.47
N LYS A 101 -8.86 21.42 46.30
CA LYS A 101 -8.70 20.65 45.06
C LYS A 101 -7.38 20.94 44.33
N ARG A 102 -6.69 22.05 44.65
CA ARG A 102 -5.48 22.54 43.95
C ARG A 102 -5.58 22.37 42.44
N PRO A 103 -6.63 22.94 41.81
CA PRO A 103 -6.88 22.68 40.41
C PRO A 103 -5.71 23.19 39.55
N THR A 104 -5.40 22.44 38.51
CA THR A 104 -4.34 22.79 37.54
C THR A 104 -4.71 24.01 36.68
N GLY A 105 -5.97 24.45 36.73
CA GLY A 105 -6.48 25.66 36.11
C GLY A 105 -7.96 25.91 36.46
N VAL A 106 -8.42 27.14 36.26
CA VAL A 106 -9.84 27.51 36.33
C VAL A 106 -10.35 27.66 34.91
N TYR A 107 -11.42 26.95 34.59
CA TYR A 107 -12.07 26.98 33.27
C TYR A 107 -13.41 27.69 33.40
N LEU A 108 -13.67 28.64 32.50
CA LEU A 108 -14.90 29.42 32.40
C LEU A 108 -15.81 28.85 31.29
#